data_AF-A0A8C5U5R5-F1
#
_entry.id   AF-A0A8C5U5R5-F1
#
_cell.length_a   1.000
_cell.length_b   1.000
_cell.length_c   1.000
_cell.angle_alpha   90.00
_cell.angle_beta   90.00
_cell.angle_gamma   90.00
#
_symmetry.space_group_name_H-M   'P 1'
#
loop_
_entity.id
_entity.type
_entity.pdbx_description
1 polymer ?
#
loop_
_entity_poly.entity_id
_entity_poly.type
_entity_poly.pdbx_seq_one_letter_code
_entity_poly.pdbx_strand_id
1 'polypeptide(L)'
;MRSRSNSGVRLDGYGRLVQQTILRHQDAVTGLLPASADQQDAWVRDNVYSVLAVWGLGLAYRKNADRDEDKAKAYELEQSVVKLMRGLLQCMMRQVDKVEAFKYSQSTRDCLHAKYNTHTCATVVGDHEWGHLQMDATSLYLLMLAQMTASGNAGGCHC
;
A
#
# COMPACT_ATOMS: atom_id res chain seq x y z
N MET A 1 -25.26 -11.94 25.97
CA MET A 1 -24.50 -11.46 24.78
C MET A 1 -25.07 -10.12 24.36
N ARG A 2 -24.30 -9.03 24.37
CA ARG A 2 -24.77 -7.74 23.83
C ARG A 2 -24.83 -7.84 22.31
N SER A 3 -25.96 -7.45 21.71
CA SER A 3 -26.10 -7.37 20.26
C SER A 3 -25.06 -6.41 19.69
N ARG A 4 -24.43 -6.77 18.58
CA ARG A 4 -23.50 -5.86 17.88
C ARG A 4 -24.25 -4.62 17.39
N SER A 5 -23.55 -3.49 17.38
CA SER A 5 -24.06 -2.27 16.77
C SER A 5 -24.23 -2.47 15.26
N ASN A 6 -25.19 -1.76 14.65
CA ASN A 6 -25.42 -1.81 13.20
C ASN A 6 -24.15 -1.43 12.41
N SER A 7 -23.38 -0.47 12.95
CA SER A 7 -22.07 -0.08 12.41
C SER A 7 -21.08 -1.24 12.40
N GLY A 8 -20.97 -2.02 13.47
CA GLY A 8 -20.08 -3.19 13.54
C GLY A 8 -20.44 -4.26 12.51
N VAL A 9 -21.74 -4.51 12.29
CA VAL A 9 -22.20 -5.46 11.25
C VAL A 9 -21.81 -4.99 9.85
N ARG A 10 -21.95 -3.68 9.56
CA ARG A 10 -21.54 -3.11 8.28
C ARG A 10 -20.03 -3.17 8.06
N LEU A 11 -19.24 -2.86 9.10
CA LEU A 11 -17.78 -2.97 9.05
C LEU A 11 -17.33 -4.39 8.72
N ASP A 12 -17.96 -5.41 9.32
CA ASP A 12 -17.71 -6.81 8.98
C ASP A 12 -18.07 -7.16 7.53
N GLY A 13 -19.10 -6.53 6.97
CA GLY A 13 -19.39 -6.59 5.54
C GLY A 13 -18.25 -6.04 4.69
N TYR A 14 -17.75 -4.84 5.02
CA TYR A 14 -16.63 -4.22 4.32
C TYR A 14 -15.32 -4.99 4.51
N GLY A 15 -15.06 -5.55 5.69
CA GLY A 15 -13.90 -6.41 5.94
C GLY A 15 -13.89 -7.64 5.05
N ARG A 16 -15.04 -8.32 4.90
CA ARG A 16 -15.15 -9.44 3.96
C ARG A 16 -14.91 -9.00 2.52
N LEU A 17 -15.43 -7.84 2.11
CA LEU A 17 -15.22 -7.32 0.77
C LEU A 17 -13.74 -7.04 0.51
N VAL A 18 -13.08 -6.27 1.39
CA VAL A 18 -11.65 -5.96 1.30
C VAL A 18 -10.80 -7.23 1.27
N GLN A 19 -11.13 -8.24 2.09
CA GLN A 19 -10.42 -9.52 2.08
C GLN A 19 -10.56 -10.23 0.74
N GLN A 20 -11.78 -10.27 0.18
CA GLN A 20 -12.09 -11.02 -1.04
C GLN A 20 -11.69 -10.30 -2.33
N THR A 21 -11.46 -8.99 -2.31
CA THR A 21 -11.15 -8.21 -3.52
C THR A 21 -9.75 -7.62 -3.52
N ILE A 22 -9.14 -7.36 -2.36
CA ILE A 22 -7.82 -6.72 -2.26
C ILE A 22 -6.83 -7.66 -1.57
N LEU A 23 -7.05 -7.98 -0.28
CA LEU A 23 -6.01 -8.62 0.54
C LEU A 23 -5.72 -10.07 0.14
N ARG A 24 -6.67 -10.78 -0.48
CA ARG A 24 -6.40 -12.12 -1.04
C ARG A 24 -5.32 -12.13 -2.14
N HIS A 25 -5.04 -10.99 -2.74
CA HIS A 25 -4.04 -10.84 -3.82
C HIS A 25 -2.73 -10.24 -3.31
N GLN A 26 -2.66 -9.85 -2.03
CA GLN A 26 -1.47 -9.24 -1.46
C GLN A 26 -0.38 -10.29 -1.30
N ASP A 27 0.81 -9.99 -1.82
CA ASP A 27 1.96 -10.86 -1.65
C ASP A 27 2.37 -10.97 -0.18
N ALA A 28 2.53 -12.21 0.28
CA ALA A 28 2.80 -12.50 1.68
C ALA A 28 4.22 -12.13 2.12
N VAL A 29 5.13 -11.75 1.22
CA VAL A 29 6.51 -11.36 1.55
C VAL A 29 6.67 -9.86 1.36
N THR A 30 6.48 -9.36 0.14
CA THR A 30 6.69 -7.96 -0.23
C THR A 30 5.55 -7.06 0.22
N GLY A 31 4.34 -7.60 0.38
CA GLY A 31 3.12 -6.82 0.62
C GLY A 31 2.55 -6.12 -0.61
N LEU A 32 3.16 -6.30 -1.78
CA LEU A 32 2.70 -5.70 -3.03
C LEU A 32 1.45 -6.40 -3.56
N LEU A 33 0.66 -5.65 -4.34
CA LEU A 33 -0.49 -6.14 -5.08
C LEU A 33 -0.16 -6.16 -6.59
N PRO A 34 -0.48 -7.24 -7.31
CA PRO A 34 -0.49 -7.21 -8.76
C PRO A 34 -1.64 -6.31 -9.26
N ALA A 35 -1.51 -5.74 -10.46
CA ALA A 35 -2.59 -4.95 -11.05
C ALA A 35 -3.83 -5.80 -11.36
N SER A 36 -3.65 -7.05 -11.80
CA SER A 36 -4.74 -8.00 -12.03
C SER A 36 -4.23 -9.44 -12.11
N ALA A 37 -5.14 -10.40 -12.30
CA ALA A 37 -4.78 -11.81 -12.53
C ALA A 37 -3.93 -12.00 -13.81
N ASP A 38 -4.15 -11.18 -14.83
CA ASP A 38 -3.42 -11.26 -16.10
C ASP A 38 -2.19 -10.34 -16.12
N GLN A 39 -2.18 -9.31 -15.26
CA GLN A 39 -1.10 -8.34 -15.17
C GLN A 39 -0.47 -8.35 -13.77
N GLN A 40 0.57 -9.16 -13.62
CA GLN A 40 1.18 -9.51 -12.34
C GLN A 40 2.17 -8.46 -11.81
N ASP A 41 2.44 -7.39 -12.55
CA ASP A 41 3.32 -6.31 -12.12
C ASP A 41 2.63 -5.44 -11.06
N ALA A 42 3.39 -5.05 -10.04
CA ALA A 42 2.97 -4.14 -8.99
C ALA A 42 3.18 -2.69 -9.44
N TRP A 43 2.11 -2.03 -9.86
CA TRP A 43 2.10 -0.61 -10.19
C TRP A 43 2.03 0.24 -8.92
N VAL A 44 2.89 1.26 -8.81
CA VAL A 44 2.97 2.13 -7.62
C VAL A 44 1.60 2.76 -7.35
N ARG A 45 0.99 3.35 -8.38
CA ARG A 45 -0.31 4.02 -8.30
C ARG A 45 -1.40 3.08 -7.80
N ASP A 46 -1.53 1.91 -8.44
CA ASP A 46 -2.59 0.94 -8.16
C ASP A 46 -2.47 0.39 -6.74
N ASN A 47 -1.24 0.13 -6.29
CA ASN A 47 -0.95 -0.28 -4.92
C ASN A 47 -1.38 0.81 -3.91
N VAL A 48 -1.00 2.07 -4.15
CA VAL A 48 -1.38 3.19 -3.27
C VAL A 48 -2.90 3.35 -3.24
N TYR A 49 -3.60 3.38 -4.38
CA TYR A 49 -5.06 3.53 -4.36
C TYR A 49 -5.77 2.35 -3.69
N SER A 50 -5.34 1.13 -3.96
CA SER A 50 -5.95 -0.07 -3.39
C SER A 50 -5.81 -0.10 -1.87
N VAL A 51 -4.63 0.28 -1.36
CA VAL A 51 -4.36 0.26 0.08
C VAL A 51 -5.16 1.33 0.86
N LEU A 52 -5.66 2.38 0.20
CA LEU A 52 -6.51 3.38 0.86
C LEU A 52 -7.82 2.80 1.38
N ALA A 53 -8.42 1.85 0.67
CA ALA A 53 -9.63 1.18 1.13
C ALA A 53 -9.37 0.34 2.39
N VAL A 54 -8.23 -0.36 2.42
CA VAL A 54 -7.77 -1.15 3.58
C VAL A 54 -7.48 -0.23 4.78
N TRP A 55 -6.77 0.87 4.53
CA TRP A 55 -6.42 1.87 5.53
C TRP A 55 -7.66 2.51 6.14
N GLY A 56 -8.58 3.01 5.30
CA GLY A 56 -9.83 3.62 5.75
C GLY A 56 -10.69 2.68 6.58
N LEU A 57 -10.72 1.39 6.22
CA LEU A 57 -11.41 0.37 7.01
C LEU A 57 -10.73 0.12 8.36
N GLY A 58 -9.39 0.06 8.39
CA GLY A 58 -8.62 -0.04 9.63
C GLY A 58 -8.92 1.12 10.59
N LEU A 59 -8.91 2.35 10.08
CA LEU A 59 -9.30 3.55 10.83
C LEU A 59 -10.73 3.46 11.36
N ALA A 60 -11.65 2.96 10.55
CA ALA A 60 -13.06 2.82 10.93
C ALA A 60 -13.24 1.77 12.04
N TYR A 61 -12.56 0.61 11.94
CA TYR A 61 -12.55 -0.37 13.03
C TYR A 61 -11.95 0.22 14.30
N ARG A 62 -10.78 0.87 14.20
CA ARG A 62 -10.10 1.47 15.36
C ARG A 62 -10.97 2.50 16.08
N LYS A 63 -11.73 3.31 15.35
CA LYS A 63 -12.66 4.30 15.91
C LYS A 63 -13.88 3.67 16.59
N ASN A 64 -14.33 2.50 16.15
CA ASN A 64 -15.53 1.82 16.63
C ASN A 64 -15.22 0.54 17.43
N ALA A 65 -13.97 0.37 17.89
CA ALA A 65 -13.52 -0.88 18.50
C ALA A 65 -14.01 -1.01 19.95
N ASP A 66 -15.24 -1.46 20.12
CA ASP A 66 -15.84 -1.76 21.43
C ASP A 66 -15.36 -3.11 22.01
N ARG A 67 -14.85 -4.00 21.15
CA ARG A 67 -14.45 -5.38 21.48
C ARG A 67 -13.02 -5.64 21.04
N ASP A 68 -12.33 -6.55 21.73
CA ASP A 68 -10.96 -6.91 21.37
C ASP A 68 -10.85 -7.56 19.98
N GLU A 69 -11.91 -8.27 19.54
CA GLU A 69 -12.03 -8.75 18.15
C GLU A 69 -11.94 -7.61 17.11
N ASP A 70 -12.57 -6.47 17.39
CA ASP A 70 -12.60 -5.33 16.46
C ASP A 70 -11.23 -4.62 16.46
N LYS A 71 -10.53 -4.60 17.60
CA LYS A 71 -9.13 -4.11 17.69
C LYS A 71 -8.17 -5.01 16.91
N ALA A 72 -8.33 -6.33 17.01
CA ALA A 72 -7.50 -7.29 16.28
C ALA A 72 -7.66 -7.11 14.76
N LYS A 73 -8.91 -6.97 14.28
CA LYS A 73 -9.19 -6.67 12.86
C LYS A 73 -8.57 -5.36 12.41
N ALA A 74 -8.70 -4.29 13.21
CA ALA A 74 -8.06 -3.01 12.89
C ALA A 74 -6.54 -3.19 12.73
N TYR A 75 -5.91 -3.87 13.68
CA TYR A 75 -4.48 -4.13 13.66
C TYR A 75 -4.03 -4.93 12.43
N GLU A 76 -4.74 -6.00 12.07
CA GLU A 76 -4.43 -6.80 10.88
C GLU A 76 -4.49 -5.97 9.58
N LEU A 77 -5.52 -5.13 9.44
CA LEU A 77 -5.66 -4.22 8.31
C LEU A 77 -4.52 -3.20 8.26
N GLU A 78 -4.17 -2.62 9.41
CA GLU A 78 -3.08 -1.66 9.53
C GLU A 78 -1.72 -2.28 9.20
N GLN A 79 -1.44 -3.50 9.67
CA GLN A 79 -0.20 -4.21 9.32
C GLN A 79 -0.14 -4.52 7.82
N SER A 80 -1.28 -4.87 7.20
CA SER A 80 -1.35 -5.08 5.75
C SER A 80 -1.02 -3.80 4.96
N VAL A 81 -1.49 -2.64 5.44
CA VAL A 81 -1.17 -1.32 4.88
C VAL A 81 0.33 -1.01 5.02
N VAL A 82 0.88 -1.19 6.23
CA VAL A 82 2.30 -0.94 6.51
C VAL A 82 3.19 -1.81 5.63
N LYS A 83 2.83 -3.08 5.46
CA LYS A 83 3.60 -4.01 4.63
C LYS A 83 3.66 -3.57 3.18
N LEU A 84 2.52 -3.20 2.58
CA LEU A 84 2.46 -2.72 1.21
C LEU A 84 3.27 -1.43 1.01
N MET A 85 3.08 -0.44 1.88
CA MET A 85 3.79 0.84 1.76
C MET A 85 5.32 0.66 1.93
N ARG A 86 5.75 -0.24 2.82
CA ARG A 86 7.17 -0.63 2.94
C ARG A 86 7.69 -1.39 1.73
N GLY A 87 6.86 -2.25 1.11
CA GLY A 87 7.19 -2.93 -0.14
C GLY A 87 7.47 -1.95 -1.28
N LEU A 88 6.60 -0.93 -1.43
CA LEU A 88 6.82 0.15 -2.39
C LEU A 88 8.10 0.94 -2.09
N LEU A 89 8.35 1.29 -0.83
CA LEU A 89 9.60 1.93 -0.43
C LEU A 89 10.82 1.10 -0.83
N GLN A 90 10.78 -0.21 -0.58
CA GLN A 90 11.87 -1.11 -0.93
C GLN A 90 12.12 -1.13 -2.44
N CYS A 91 11.08 -1.12 -3.27
CA CYS A 91 11.20 -1.03 -4.72
C CYS A 91 11.92 0.26 -5.15
N MET A 92 11.56 1.40 -4.55
CA MET A 92 12.17 2.69 -4.87
C MET A 92 13.61 2.79 -4.37
N MET A 93 13.90 2.28 -3.16
CA MET A 93 15.25 2.29 -2.58
C MET A 93 16.25 1.47 -3.40
N ARG A 94 15.80 0.40 -4.07
CA ARG A 94 16.65 -0.38 -5.00
C ARG A 94 17.09 0.40 -6.25
N GLN A 95 16.49 1.55 -6.51
CA GLN A 95 16.83 2.46 -7.60
C GLN A 95 17.36 3.80 -7.09
N VAL A 96 17.96 3.83 -5.89
CA VAL A 96 18.48 5.07 -5.28
C VAL A 96 19.45 5.82 -6.20
N ASP A 97 20.29 5.10 -6.96
CA ASP A 97 21.24 5.71 -7.91
C ASP A 97 20.51 6.50 -9.02
N LYS A 98 19.35 6.01 -9.46
CA LYS A 98 18.51 6.69 -10.44
C LYS A 98 17.94 7.98 -9.85
N VAL A 99 17.44 7.92 -8.61
CA VAL A 99 16.94 9.11 -7.90
C VAL A 99 18.03 10.17 -7.77
N GLU A 100 19.27 9.76 -7.47
CA GLU A 100 20.41 10.68 -7.39
C GLU A 100 20.68 11.34 -8.75
N ALA A 101 20.74 10.56 -9.82
CA ALA A 101 20.94 11.09 -11.18
C ALA A 101 19.80 12.02 -11.61
N PHE A 102 18.55 11.66 -11.31
CA PHE A 102 17.36 12.43 -11.67
C PHE A 102 17.34 13.85 -11.10
N LYS A 103 17.96 14.09 -9.93
CA LYS A 103 18.06 15.43 -9.33
C LYS A 103 18.67 16.45 -10.30
N TYR A 104 19.63 16.01 -11.09
CA TYR A 104 20.36 16.84 -12.04
C TYR A 104 19.81 16.71 -13.45
N SER A 105 19.46 15.49 -13.88
CA SER A 105 19.07 15.25 -15.27
C SER A 105 17.62 15.60 -15.56
N GLN A 106 16.72 15.41 -14.57
CA GLN A 106 15.26 15.48 -14.72
C GLN A 106 14.75 14.68 -15.94
N SER A 107 15.50 13.64 -16.33
CA SER A 107 15.26 12.90 -17.57
C SER A 107 14.35 11.71 -17.31
N THR A 108 13.59 11.29 -18.33
CA THR A 108 12.79 10.06 -18.26
C THR A 108 13.64 8.80 -18.08
N ARG A 109 14.95 8.86 -18.36
CA ARG A 109 15.87 7.71 -18.25
C ARG A 109 16.26 7.44 -16.81
N ASP A 110 16.41 8.51 -16.03
CA ASP A 110 16.88 8.45 -14.65
C ASP A 110 15.71 8.45 -13.66
N CYS A 111 14.46 8.49 -14.13
CA CYS A 111 13.31 8.45 -13.25
C CYS A 111 13.09 7.06 -12.64
N LEU A 112 12.41 7.01 -11.49
CA LEU A 112 11.97 5.75 -10.89
C LEU A 112 11.03 4.99 -11.83
N HIS A 113 11.10 3.67 -11.81
CA HIS A 113 10.14 2.84 -12.52
C HIS A 113 8.73 2.98 -11.93
N ALA A 114 7.73 2.98 -12.81
CA ALA A 114 6.32 3.03 -12.42
C ALA A 114 5.77 1.70 -11.87
N LYS A 115 6.44 0.58 -12.14
CA LYS A 115 5.98 -0.78 -11.80
C LYS A 115 7.13 -1.73 -11.49
N TYR A 116 6.85 -2.74 -10.67
CA TYR A 116 7.83 -3.68 -10.13
C TYR A 116 7.32 -5.11 -10.15
N ASN A 117 8.22 -6.07 -9.99
CA ASN A 117 7.85 -7.45 -9.79
C ASN A 117 7.22 -7.60 -8.41
N THR A 118 5.98 -8.10 -8.35
CA THR A 118 5.19 -8.23 -7.12
C THR A 118 5.88 -9.11 -6.07
N HIS A 119 6.64 -10.13 -6.48
CA HIS A 119 7.24 -11.11 -5.56
C HIS A 119 8.68 -10.76 -5.16
N THR A 120 9.40 -9.96 -5.96
CA THR A 120 10.85 -9.73 -5.75
C THR A 120 11.24 -8.27 -5.56
N CYS A 121 10.32 -7.33 -5.78
CA CYS A 121 10.58 -5.88 -5.82
C CYS A 121 11.62 -5.46 -6.89
N ALA A 122 11.90 -6.32 -7.87
CA ALA A 122 12.82 -6.01 -8.97
C ALA A 122 12.13 -5.19 -10.07
N THR A 123 12.93 -4.55 -10.92
CA THR A 123 12.44 -3.98 -12.19
C THR A 123 11.96 -5.11 -13.10
N VAL A 124 10.91 -4.84 -13.89
CA VAL A 124 10.26 -5.84 -14.76
C VAL A 124 10.51 -5.59 -16.24
N VAL A 125 10.96 -4.39 -16.58
CA VAL A 125 11.31 -3.94 -17.92
C VAL A 125 12.51 -3.00 -17.80
N GLY A 126 13.23 -2.75 -18.90
CA GLY A 126 14.33 -1.81 -18.97
C GLY A 126 13.88 -0.35 -19.07
N ASP A 127 14.80 0.58 -18.80
CA ASP A 127 14.56 2.03 -18.71
C ASP A 127 13.96 2.70 -19.96
N HIS A 128 14.01 2.03 -21.10
CA HIS A 128 13.50 2.54 -22.39
C HIS A 128 12.28 1.78 -22.90
N GLU A 129 11.86 0.74 -22.19
CA GLU A 129 10.79 -0.15 -22.63
C GLU A 129 9.41 0.32 -22.13
N TRP A 130 9.38 1.31 -21.22
CA TRP A 130 8.14 1.86 -20.69
C TRP A 130 8.23 3.35 -20.37
N GLY A 131 7.09 4.03 -20.39
CA GLY A 131 6.93 5.41 -19.90
C GLY A 131 7.00 5.47 -18.37
N HIS A 132 8.20 5.36 -17.81
CA HIS A 132 8.41 5.26 -16.36
C HIS A 132 8.14 6.54 -15.58
N LEU A 133 8.34 7.72 -16.19
CA LEU A 133 8.21 9.02 -15.50
C LEU A 133 6.74 9.32 -15.18
N GLN A 134 6.26 8.78 -14.06
CA GLN A 134 4.91 8.97 -13.52
C GLN A 134 5.00 9.74 -12.19
N MET A 135 5.21 11.06 -12.30
CA MET A 135 5.41 11.93 -11.14
C MET A 135 4.26 11.88 -10.13
N ASP A 136 3.04 11.76 -10.63
CA ASP A 136 1.83 11.66 -9.82
C ASP A 136 1.80 10.40 -8.95
N ALA A 137 2.30 9.27 -9.42
CA ALA A 137 2.39 8.04 -8.61
C ALA A 137 3.32 8.24 -7.39
N THR A 138 4.49 8.85 -7.61
CA THR A 138 5.44 9.17 -6.53
C THR A 138 4.88 10.23 -5.58
N SER A 139 4.23 11.29 -6.11
CA SER A 139 3.59 12.32 -5.29
C SER A 139 2.45 11.76 -4.44
N LEU A 140 1.61 10.89 -4.99
CA LEU A 140 0.54 10.20 -4.26
C LEU A 140 1.11 9.30 -3.17
N TYR A 141 2.16 8.53 -3.46
CA TYR A 141 2.84 7.70 -2.47
C TYR A 141 3.33 8.54 -1.28
N LEU A 142 4.06 9.64 -1.54
CA LEU A 142 4.58 10.52 -0.48
C LEU A 142 3.46 11.18 0.34
N LEU A 143 2.41 11.66 -0.33
CA LEU A 143 1.27 12.26 0.34
C LEU A 143 0.58 11.24 1.26
N MET A 144 0.30 10.04 0.75
CA MET A 144 -0.38 9.01 1.54
C MET A 144 0.51 8.48 2.66
N LEU A 145 1.82 8.34 2.44
CA LEU A 145 2.77 7.98 3.49
C LEU A 145 2.74 9.00 4.65
N ALA A 146 2.73 10.30 4.33
CA ALA A 146 2.62 11.35 5.34
C ALA A 146 1.27 11.28 6.10
N GLN A 147 0.15 11.10 5.39
CA GLN A 147 -1.17 10.97 6.01
C GLN A 147 -1.29 9.74 6.92
N MET A 148 -0.80 8.58 6.46
CA MET A 148 -0.80 7.35 7.24
C MET A 148 0.07 7.49 8.49
N THR A 149 1.25 8.09 8.36
CA THR A 149 2.15 8.38 9.49
C THR A 149 1.48 9.30 10.51
N ALA A 150 0.87 10.39 10.06
CA ALA A 150 0.14 11.33 10.93
C ALA A 150 -1.07 10.67 11.64
N SER A 151 -1.69 9.67 11.01
CA SER A 151 -2.80 8.91 11.61
C SER A 151 -2.38 7.86 12.64
N GLY A 152 -1.08 7.69 12.92
CA GLY A 152 -0.56 6.70 13.87
C GLY A 152 -0.32 5.32 13.26
N ASN A 153 -0.32 5.18 11.93
CA ASN A 153 -0.06 3.90 11.25
C ASN A 153 1.44 3.61 11.02
N ALA A 154 2.33 4.55 11.35
CA ALA A 154 3.74 4.20 11.53
C ALA A 154 3.84 3.43 12.84
N GLY A 155 4.05 2.11 12.75
CA GLY A 155 3.96 1.16 13.85
C GLY A 155 4.46 1.72 15.18
N GLY A 156 3.68 1.47 16.24
CA GLY A 156 3.88 2.03 17.58
C GLY A 156 5.34 2.04 18.03
N CYS A 157 6.00 3.17 17.83
CA CYS A 157 6.91 3.69 18.84
C CYS A 157 6.03 4.53 19.76
N HIS A 158 5.58 3.90 20.85
CA HIS A 158 5.44 4.65 22.09
C HIS A 158 6.84 5.22 22.39
N CYS A 159 7.01 6.53 22.18
CA CYS A 159 8.07 7.28 22.84
C CYS A 159 7.76 7.35 24.34
#